data_AF-A0A367M188-F1
#
_entry.id   AF-A0A367M188-F1
#
_cell.length_a   1.000
_cell.length_b   1.000
_cell.length_c   1.000
_cell.angle_alpha   90.00
_cell.angle_beta   90.00
_cell.angle_gamma   90.00
#
_symmetry.space_group_name_H-M   'P 1'
#
loop_
_entity.id
_entity.type
_entity.pdbx_description
1 polymer ?
#
loop_
_entity_poly.entity_id
_entity_poly.type
_entity_poly.pdbx_seq_one_letter_code
_entity_poly.pdbx_strand_id
1 'polypeptide(L)'
;VFANGEVWTLDDYLRCREVSGVEDIMLGRGLVSRPGLARQIAAWRDGGEIREMPWSDLLPLLRDFWLQARRKLAPRYAPGRLKQWLGMLTRTYPEAVELFARIRRESDCETIDRLLQVSFSQAA
;
A
#
# COMPACT_ATOMS: atom_id res chain seq x y z
N VAL A 1 -4.15 -12.19 -23.52
CA VAL A 1 -5.07 -11.08 -23.18
C VAL A 1 -5.01 -10.89 -21.68
N PHE A 2 -4.92 -9.66 -21.18
CA PHE A 2 -4.92 -9.38 -19.74
C PHE A 2 -6.28 -8.79 -19.35
N ALA A 3 -6.97 -9.36 -18.36
CA ALA A 3 -8.12 -8.68 -17.76
C ALA A 3 -7.63 -7.59 -16.78
N ASN A 4 -8.33 -6.47 -16.72
CA ASN A 4 -8.03 -5.37 -15.83
C ASN A 4 -9.33 -4.72 -15.32
N GLY A 5 -9.37 -4.38 -14.03
CA GLY A 5 -10.47 -3.68 -13.40
C GLY A 5 -10.99 -4.38 -12.14
N GLU A 6 -11.25 -3.62 -11.08
CA GLU A 6 -11.99 -4.03 -9.87
C GLU A 6 -11.50 -5.29 -9.12
N VAL A 7 -10.22 -5.66 -9.25
CA VAL A 7 -9.61 -6.72 -8.44
C VAL A 7 -9.02 -6.12 -7.16
N TRP A 8 -9.75 -6.25 -6.05
CA TRP A 8 -9.39 -5.70 -4.74
C TRP A 8 -8.97 -6.76 -3.73
N THR A 9 -9.47 -7.99 -3.90
CA THR A 9 -9.27 -9.16 -3.03
C THR A 9 -8.82 -10.36 -3.86
N LEU A 10 -8.38 -11.43 -3.19
CA LEU A 10 -8.15 -12.72 -3.85
C LEU A 10 -9.45 -13.25 -4.48
N ASP A 11 -10.60 -13.08 -3.81
CA ASP A 11 -11.89 -13.51 -4.35
C ASP A 11 -12.27 -12.78 -5.64
N ASP A 12 -11.97 -11.48 -5.75
CA ASP A 12 -12.18 -10.73 -6.99
C ASP A 12 -11.28 -11.24 -8.12
N TYR A 13 -10.04 -11.63 -7.79
CA TYR A 13 -9.12 -12.25 -8.75
C TYR A 13 -9.68 -13.59 -9.24
N LEU A 14 -10.14 -14.46 -8.32
CA LEU A 14 -10.71 -15.77 -8.66
C LEU A 14 -11.97 -15.62 -9.53
N ARG A 15 -12.88 -14.73 -9.13
CA ARG A 15 -14.09 -14.43 -9.91
C ARG A 15 -13.78 -13.87 -11.28
N CYS A 16 -12.80 -12.96 -11.37
CA CYS A 16 -12.36 -12.40 -12.64
C CYS A 16 -11.84 -13.51 -13.56
N ARG A 17 -11.02 -14.44 -13.06
CA ARG A 17 -10.56 -15.61 -13.84
C ARG A 17 -11.72 -16.49 -14.30
N GLU A 18 -12.64 -16.82 -13.40
CA GLU A 18 -13.78 -17.67 -13.68
C GLU A 18 -14.66 -17.09 -14.81
N VAL A 19 -14.98 -15.80 -14.73
CA VAL A 19 -15.86 -15.14 -15.70
C VAL A 19 -15.17 -14.87 -17.03
N SER A 20 -13.91 -14.43 -16.99
CA SER A 20 -13.19 -14.01 -18.20
C SER A 20 -12.50 -15.16 -18.93
N GLY A 21 -12.25 -16.28 -18.25
CA GLY A 21 -11.44 -17.38 -18.77
C GLY A 21 -9.96 -17.04 -18.98
N VAL A 22 -9.49 -15.84 -18.59
CA VAL A 22 -8.07 -15.47 -18.75
C VAL A 22 -7.24 -15.86 -17.53
N GLU A 23 -5.99 -16.24 -17.78
CA GLU A 23 -5.06 -16.59 -16.71
C GLU A 23 -4.35 -15.39 -16.11
N ASP A 24 -4.05 -14.39 -16.94
CA ASP A 24 -3.28 -13.22 -16.55
C ASP A 24 -4.18 -12.02 -16.29
N ILE A 25 -4.07 -11.47 -15.08
CA ILE A 25 -4.86 -10.35 -14.59
C ILE A 25 -3.92 -9.25 -14.13
N MET A 26 -4.14 -8.03 -14.62
CA MET A 26 -3.36 -6.86 -14.23
C MET A 26 -3.95 -6.23 -12.97
N LEU A 27 -3.13 -6.09 -11.92
CA LEU A 27 -3.50 -5.43 -10.68
C LEU A 27 -3.15 -3.94 -10.72
N GLY A 28 -4.09 -3.09 -10.32
CA GLY A 28 -3.89 -1.64 -10.20
C GLY A 28 -4.11 -1.16 -8.77
N ARG A 29 -5.19 -0.41 -8.56
CA ARG A 29 -5.54 0.19 -7.26
C ARG A 29 -5.70 -0.84 -6.13
N GLY A 30 -6.20 -2.04 -6.44
CA GLY A 30 -6.32 -3.12 -5.47
C GLY A 30 -4.99 -3.49 -4.82
N LEU A 31 -3.91 -3.56 -5.59
CA LEU A 31 -2.58 -3.85 -5.05
C LEU A 31 -2.05 -2.72 -4.17
N VAL A 32 -2.34 -1.46 -4.52
CA VAL A 32 -1.93 -0.30 -3.71
C VAL A 32 -2.70 -0.24 -2.39
N SER A 33 -3.99 -0.59 -2.39
CA SER A 33 -4.84 -0.66 -1.18
C SER A 33 -4.57 -1.89 -0.32
N ARG A 34 -4.18 -3.02 -0.92
CA ARG A 34 -3.83 -4.28 -0.25
C ARG A 34 -2.49 -4.81 -0.81
N PRO A 35 -1.34 -4.35 -0.28
CA PRO A 35 -0.02 -4.75 -0.79
C PRO A 35 0.26 -6.26 -0.71
N GLY A 36 -0.39 -6.97 0.21
CA GLY A 36 -0.32 -8.42 0.31
C GLY A 36 -0.98 -9.19 -0.84
N LEU A 37 -1.84 -8.55 -1.64
CA LEU A 37 -2.68 -9.21 -2.65
C LEU A 37 -1.87 -10.02 -3.68
N ALA A 38 -0.75 -9.47 -4.16
CA ALA A 38 0.10 -10.19 -5.13
C ALA A 38 0.67 -11.49 -4.53
N ARG A 39 1.04 -11.47 -3.25
CA ARG A 39 1.54 -12.67 -2.54
C ARG A 39 0.43 -13.69 -2.32
N GLN A 40 -0.78 -13.23 -2.01
CA GLN A 40 -1.95 -14.11 -1.88
C GLN A 40 -2.28 -14.82 -3.20
N ILE A 41 -2.26 -14.09 -4.30
CA ILE A 41 -2.48 -14.64 -5.64
C ILE A 41 -1.39 -15.65 -6.00
N ALA A 42 -0.13 -15.33 -5.74
CA ALA A 42 0.98 -16.26 -5.97
C ALA A 42 0.85 -17.54 -5.13
N ALA A 43 0.59 -17.41 -3.83
CA ALA A 43 0.39 -18.54 -2.93
C ALA A 43 -0.78 -19.43 -3.39
N TRP A 44 -1.91 -18.85 -3.79
CA TRP A 44 -3.04 -19.61 -4.33
C TRP A 44 -2.66 -20.39 -5.60
N ARG A 45 -1.94 -19.75 -6.54
CA ARG A 45 -1.48 -20.42 -7.78
C ARG A 45 -0.57 -21.61 -7.51
N ASP A 46 0.26 -21.52 -6.47
CA ASP A 46 1.22 -22.55 -6.09
C ASP A 46 0.62 -23.60 -5.13
N GLY A 47 -0.68 -23.51 -4.80
CA GLY A 47 -1.34 -24.38 -3.82
C GLY A 47 -0.82 -24.20 -2.39
N GLY A 48 -0.17 -23.06 -2.10
CA GLY A 48 0.40 -22.71 -0.82
C GLY A 48 -0.60 -22.06 0.14
N GLU A 49 -0.10 -21.73 1.33
CA GLU A 49 -0.90 -21.08 2.36
C GLU A 49 -1.12 -19.59 2.04
N ILE A 50 -2.39 -19.18 1.98
CA ILE A 50 -2.77 -17.78 1.78
C ILE A 50 -2.72 -17.06 3.12
N ARG A 51 -1.86 -16.06 3.24
CA ARG A 51 -1.72 -15.22 4.44
C ARG A 51 -1.99 -13.75 4.13
N GLU A 52 -2.71 -13.09 5.03
CA GLU A 52 -2.78 -11.63 5.04
C GLU A 52 -1.42 -11.04 5.41
N MET A 53 -1.04 -9.94 4.79
CA MET A 53 0.13 -9.17 5.20
C MET A 53 -0.25 -8.35 6.43
N PRO A 54 0.27 -8.64 7.63
CA PRO A 54 -0.06 -7.88 8.83
C PRO A 54 0.48 -6.45 8.74
N TRP A 55 -0.11 -5.54 9.49
CA TRP A 55 0.34 -4.14 9.54
C TRP A 55 1.81 -4.01 9.95
N SER A 56 2.29 -4.90 10.83
CA SER A 56 3.69 -4.96 11.25
C SER A 56 4.67 -5.12 10.09
N ASP A 57 4.27 -5.81 9.02
CA ASP A 57 5.09 -6.06 7.84
C ASP A 57 4.99 -4.91 6.84
N LEU A 58 3.85 -4.22 6.81
CA LEU A 58 3.61 -3.07 5.93
C LEU A 58 4.24 -1.77 6.46
N LEU A 59 4.23 -1.56 7.79
CA LEU A 59 4.73 -0.33 8.40
C LEU A 59 6.18 0.00 8.03
N PRO A 60 7.15 -0.94 8.00
CA PRO A 60 8.50 -0.69 7.50
C PRO A 60 8.53 -0.21 6.04
N LEU A 61 7.69 -0.77 5.17
CA LEU A 61 7.60 -0.35 3.77
C LEU A 61 7.03 1.06 3.63
N LEU A 62 6.03 1.39 4.45
CA LEU A 62 5.45 2.73 4.51
C LEU A 62 6.49 3.78 4.97
N ARG A 63 7.28 3.44 6.00
CA ARG A 63 8.39 4.26 6.49
C ARG A 63 9.44 4.51 5.43
N ASP A 64 9.87 3.45 4.73
CA ASP A 64 10.84 3.58 3.65
C ASP A 64 10.28 4.45 2.50
N PHE A 65 9.04 4.21 2.08
CA PHE A 65 8.39 5.04 1.07
C PHE A 65 8.34 6.52 1.46
N TRP A 66 8.02 6.82 2.72
CA TRP A 66 8.03 8.19 3.22
C TRP A 66 9.42 8.83 3.10
N LEU A 67 10.47 8.12 3.53
CA LEU A 67 11.84 8.60 3.41
C LEU A 67 12.25 8.80 1.95
N GLN A 68 11.82 7.92 1.03
CA GLN A 68 12.03 8.11 -0.40
C GLN A 68 11.30 9.35 -0.94
N ALA A 69 10.04 9.57 -0.55
CA ALA A 69 9.27 10.74 -0.93
C ALA A 69 9.95 12.03 -0.43
N ARG A 70 10.44 12.03 0.81
CA ARG A 70 11.22 13.14 1.39
C ARG A 70 12.52 13.46 0.64
N ARG A 71 13.20 12.46 0.06
CA ARG A 71 14.42 12.67 -0.73
C ARG A 71 14.13 13.19 -2.14
N LYS A 72 13.02 12.77 -2.75
CA LYS A 72 12.71 13.03 -4.16
C LYS A 72 11.83 14.25 -4.41
N LEU A 73 11.03 14.65 -3.42
CA LEU A 73 10.03 15.71 -3.56
C LEU A 73 10.40 16.93 -2.71
N ALA A 74 10.02 18.12 -3.18
CA ALA A 74 10.09 19.30 -2.32
C ALA A 74 9.25 19.07 -1.05
N PRO A 75 9.68 19.57 0.13
CA PRO A 75 9.03 19.27 1.42
C PRO A 75 7.52 19.52 1.43
N ARG A 76 7.04 20.55 0.73
CA ARG A 76 5.60 20.86 0.62
C ARG A 76 4.76 19.80 -0.09
N TYR A 77 5.36 18.93 -0.91
CA TYR A 77 4.66 17.90 -1.68
C TYR A 77 4.77 16.50 -1.07
N ALA A 78 5.84 16.22 -0.31
CA ALA A 78 6.05 14.90 0.27
C ALA A 78 4.87 14.43 1.14
N PRO A 79 4.31 15.23 2.08
CA PRO A 79 3.16 14.81 2.89
C PRO A 79 1.96 14.38 2.08
N GLY A 80 1.67 15.07 0.96
CA GLY A 80 0.57 14.73 0.06
C GLY A 80 0.72 13.32 -0.52
N ARG A 81 1.94 12.93 -0.88
CA ARG A 81 2.22 11.60 -1.46
C ARG A 81 2.05 10.48 -0.44
N LEU A 82 2.48 10.67 0.79
CA LEU A 82 2.24 9.73 1.89
C LEU A 82 0.74 9.60 2.19
N LYS A 83 0.04 10.73 2.32
CA LYS A 83 -1.40 10.77 2.60
C LYS A 83 -2.22 10.07 1.52
N GLN A 84 -1.83 10.21 0.25
CA GLN A 84 -2.50 9.53 -0.85
C GLN A 84 -2.44 8.00 -0.67
N TRP A 85 -1.27 7.44 -0.35
CA TRP A 85 -1.15 6.00 -0.16
C TRP A 85 -1.85 5.54 1.12
N LEU A 86 -1.66 6.24 2.24
CA LEU A 86 -2.36 5.95 3.50
C LEU A 86 -3.88 5.94 3.31
N GLY A 87 -4.44 6.91 2.57
CA GLY A 87 -5.86 6.97 2.26
C GLY A 87 -6.36 5.77 1.44
N MET A 88 -5.51 5.15 0.63
CA MET A 88 -5.85 3.90 -0.08
C MET A 88 -5.78 2.68 0.84
N LEU A 89 -4.85 2.67 1.80
CA LEU A 89 -4.64 1.58 2.76
C LEU A 89 -5.75 1.50 3.82
N THR A 90 -6.49 2.59 4.08
CA THR A 90 -7.61 2.58 5.04
C THR A 90 -8.74 1.62 4.66
N ARG A 91 -8.79 1.15 3.40
CA ARG A 91 -9.72 0.12 2.94
C ARG A 91 -9.40 -1.28 3.50
N THR A 92 -8.19 -1.48 3.99
CA THR A 92 -7.67 -2.81 4.33
C THR A 92 -7.13 -2.87 5.75
N TYR A 93 -6.54 -1.78 6.25
CA TYR A 93 -5.85 -1.75 7.54
C TYR A 93 -6.52 -0.76 8.51
N PRO A 94 -7.08 -1.23 9.63
CA PRO A 94 -7.56 -0.37 10.71
C PRO A 94 -6.47 0.61 11.21
N GLU A 95 -5.23 0.15 11.32
CA GLU A 95 -4.09 0.95 11.74
C GLU A 95 -3.79 2.09 10.75
N ALA A 96 -4.08 1.90 9.46
CA ALA A 96 -3.98 2.97 8.47
C ALA A 96 -5.06 4.04 8.68
N VAL A 97 -6.27 3.67 9.14
CA VAL A 97 -7.33 4.65 9.49
C VAL A 97 -6.85 5.54 10.62
N GLU A 98 -6.30 4.96 11.68
CA GLU A 98 -5.77 5.68 12.84
C GLU A 98 -4.59 6.59 12.46
N LEU A 99 -3.62 6.05 11.72
CA LEU A 99 -2.45 6.80 11.28
C LEU A 99 -2.82 7.93 10.32
N PHE A 100 -3.74 7.68 9.39
CA PHE A 100 -4.24 8.71 8.47
C PHE A 100 -4.98 9.81 9.23
N ALA A 101 -5.80 9.48 10.23
CA ALA A 101 -6.48 10.47 11.05
C ALA A 101 -5.50 11.42 11.77
N ARG A 102 -4.36 10.90 12.24
CA ARG A 102 -3.28 11.67 12.86
C ARG A 102 -2.52 12.54 11.85
N ILE A 103 -2.22 12.02 10.66
CA ILE A 103 -1.37 12.70 9.67
C ILE A 103 -2.14 13.65 8.74
N ARG A 104 -3.46 13.47 8.53
CA ARG A 104 -4.19 14.17 7.45
C ARG A 104 -4.06 15.70 7.48
N ARG A 105 -3.95 16.30 8.66
CA ARG A 105 -3.79 17.77 8.83
C ARG A 105 -2.32 18.24 8.89
N GLU A 106 -1.36 17.33 9.00
CA GLU A 106 0.06 17.65 9.15
C GLU A 106 0.70 18.01 7.80
N SER A 107 1.38 19.14 7.73
CA SER A 107 2.19 19.56 6.57
C SER A 107 3.68 19.58 6.88
N ASP A 108 4.05 19.58 8.15
CA ASP A 108 5.44 19.55 8.60
C ASP A 108 6.02 18.13 8.48
N CYS A 109 7.17 18.04 7.78
CA CYS A 109 7.82 16.76 7.53
C CYS A 109 8.45 16.18 8.80
N GLU A 110 8.97 17.01 9.71
CA GLU A 110 9.61 16.53 10.94
C GLU A 110 8.59 15.97 11.94
N THR A 111 7.41 16.56 11.99
CA THR A 111 6.28 16.01 12.75
C THR A 111 5.84 14.65 12.19
N ILE A 112 5.79 14.50 10.87
CA ILE A 112 5.52 13.20 10.25
C ILE A 112 6.64 12.18 10.52
N ASP A 113 7.92 12.61 10.49
CA ASP A 113 9.06 11.76 10.85
C ASP A 113 8.91 11.19 12.27
N ARG A 114 8.52 12.03 13.24
CA ARG A 114 8.25 11.62 14.63
C ARG A 114 7.06 10.67 14.74
N LEU A 115 5.96 10.97 14.04
CA LEU A 115 4.75 10.12 14.04
C LEU A 115 5.04 8.73 13.46
N LEU A 116 5.88 8.66 12.43
CA LEU A 116 6.31 7.40 11.81
C LEU A 116 7.50 6.76 12.52
N GLN A 117 8.11 7.43 13.51
CA GLN A 117 9.31 6.97 14.22
C GLN A 117 10.47 6.67 13.26
N VAL A 118 10.77 7.62 12.37
CA VAL A 118 11.91 7.54 11.45
C VAL A 118 12.86 8.71 11.65
N SER A 119 14.11 8.52 11.28
CA SER A 119 15.10 9.58 11.21
C SER A 119 15.40 9.88 9.74
N PHE A 120 15.08 11.10 9.30
CA PHE A 120 15.47 11.56 7.98
C PHE A 120 16.88 12.13 8.02
N SER A 121 17.76 11.61 7.16
CA SER A 121 19.06 12.21 6.85
C SER A 121 19.07 12.55 5.37
N GLN A 122 19.35 13.81 5.06
CA GLN A 122 19.61 14.24 3.69
C GLN A 122 21.01 13.74 3.35
N ALA A 123 21.13 12.87 2.35
CA ALA A 123 22.45 12.51 1.82
C ALA A 123 23.12 13.81 1.36
N ALA A 124 24.38 14.01 1.80
CA ALA A 124 25.21 15.15 1.41
C ALA A 124 25.48 15.17 -0.09
#